data_AF-A0A371K967-F1
#
_entry.id   AF-A0A371K967-F1
#
_cell.length_a   1.000
_cell.length_b   1.000
_cell.length_c   1.000
_cell.angle_alpha   90.00
_cell.angle_beta   90.00
_cell.angle_gamma   90.00
#
_symmetry.space_group_name_H-M   'P 1'
#
loop_
_entity.id
_entity.type
_entity.pdbx_description
1 polymer ?
#
loop_
_entity_poly.entity_id
_entity_poly.type
_entity_poly.pdbx_seq_one_letter_code
_entity_poly.pdbx_strand_id
1 'polypeptide(L)'
;MRTSFNVSDDLLSNFDVTWQAEGLDSRSRGVREAMQEYIERHTRLEDVEGEVVVIIAFDYEHEAVIEDIHNVQHQYQDVITATNHIHEGEWCLETLFCRGIAGRVRELTYRLRDFDAVNRVKLLHLAKR
;
A
#
# COMPACT_ATOMS: atom_id res chain seq x y z
N MET A 1 6.54 -15.52 -20.69
CA MET A 1 5.38 -16.19 -21.31
C MET A 1 4.66 -15.19 -22.20
N ARG A 2 4.16 -15.59 -23.37
CA ARG A 2 3.37 -14.71 -24.26
C ARG A 2 1.92 -15.16 -24.23
N THR A 3 1.01 -14.25 -23.93
CA THR A 3 -0.43 -14.50 -23.77
C THR A 3 -1.20 -13.49 -24.60
N SER A 4 -2.28 -13.92 -25.26
CA SER A 4 -3.21 -13.06 -26.00
C SER A 4 -4.50 -12.88 -25.20
N PHE A 5 -5.05 -11.67 -25.20
CA PHE A 5 -6.31 -11.32 -24.54
C PHE A 5 -7.33 -10.88 -25.58
N ASN A 6 -8.61 -11.14 -25.30
CA ASN A 6 -9.71 -10.56 -26.07
C ASN A 6 -10.18 -9.29 -25.34
N VAL A 7 -10.11 -8.15 -26.02
CA VAL A 7 -10.47 -6.82 -25.51
C VAL A 7 -11.18 -6.04 -26.62
N SER A 8 -12.04 -5.09 -26.27
CA SER A 8 -12.65 -4.22 -27.27
C SER A 8 -11.63 -3.23 -27.86
N ASP A 9 -11.85 -2.81 -29.11
CA ASP A 9 -11.00 -1.82 -29.77
C ASP A 9 -10.96 -0.48 -29.01
N ASP A 10 -12.10 -0.08 -28.43
CA ASP A 10 -12.19 1.12 -27.61
C ASP A 10 -11.32 1.04 -26.35
N LEU A 11 -11.32 -0.12 -25.68
CA LEU A 11 -10.50 -0.32 -24.49
C LEU A 11 -9.01 -0.29 -24.84
N LEU A 12 -8.60 -0.96 -25.92
CA LEU A 12 -7.21 -0.98 -26.36
C LEU A 12 -6.72 0.42 -26.77
N SER A 13 -7.57 1.17 -27.48
CA SER A 13 -7.24 2.53 -27.93
C SER A 13 -7.09 3.49 -26.75
N ASN A 14 -8.01 3.45 -25.78
CA ASN A 14 -7.91 4.26 -24.57
C ASN A 14 -6.68 3.89 -23.74
N PHE A 15 -6.41 2.58 -23.60
CA PHE A 15 -5.22 2.12 -22.90
C PHE A 15 -3.92 2.62 -23.56
N ASP A 16 -3.87 2.61 -24.90
CA ASP A 16 -2.72 3.11 -25.65
C ASP A 16 -2.44 4.59 -25.45
N VAL A 17 -3.50 5.41 -25.40
CA VAL A 17 -3.37 6.83 -25.07
C VAL A 17 -2.81 7.01 -23.66
N THR A 18 -3.30 6.24 -22.68
CA THR A 18 -2.88 6.36 -21.28
C THR A 18 -1.40 6.04 -21.09
N TRP A 19 -0.93 4.85 -21.50
CA TRP A 19 0.47 4.48 -21.22
C TRP A 19 1.48 5.33 -21.98
N GLN A 20 1.12 5.86 -23.16
CA GLN A 20 1.95 6.80 -23.91
C GLN A 20 2.05 8.15 -23.21
N ALA A 21 0.94 8.65 -22.66
CA ALA A 21 0.93 9.89 -21.90
C ALA A 21 1.76 9.78 -20.60
N GLU A 22 1.81 8.59 -19.99
CA GLU A 22 2.68 8.29 -18.85
C GLU A 22 4.15 8.07 -19.23
N GLY A 23 4.47 8.03 -20.53
CA GLY A 23 5.84 7.89 -21.02
C GLY A 23 6.43 6.49 -20.87
N LEU A 24 5.60 5.44 -20.78
CA LEU A 24 6.10 4.06 -20.69
C LEU A 24 6.73 3.61 -22.01
N ASP A 25 7.76 2.76 -21.96
CA ASP A 25 8.52 2.35 -23.15
C ASP A 25 7.74 1.47 -24.15
N SER A 26 6.65 0.84 -23.69
CA SER A 26 5.84 -0.06 -24.53
C SER A 26 4.49 -0.39 -23.92
N ARG A 27 3.53 -0.77 -24.77
CA ARG A 27 2.25 -1.35 -24.35
C ARG A 27 2.43 -2.55 -23.40
N SER A 28 3.43 -3.41 -23.64
CA SER A 28 3.71 -4.56 -22.76
C SER A 28 4.24 -4.14 -21.37
N ARG A 29 4.86 -2.96 -21.24
CA ARG A 29 5.18 -2.39 -19.94
C ARG A 29 3.90 -1.91 -19.25
N GLY A 30 3.07 -1.12 -19.94
CA GLY A 30 1.79 -0.67 -19.39
C GLY A 30 0.90 -1.83 -18.94
N VAL A 31 0.76 -2.90 -19.74
CA VAL A 31 -0.09 -4.05 -19.38
C VAL A 31 0.42 -4.74 -18.11
N ARG A 32 1.74 -4.87 -17.96
CA ARG A 32 2.31 -5.47 -16.74
C ARG A 32 2.05 -4.59 -15.52
N GLU A 33 2.17 -3.28 -15.67
CA GLU A 33 1.93 -2.31 -14.61
C GLU A 33 0.46 -2.34 -14.18
N ALA A 34 -0.48 -2.26 -15.13
CA ALA A 34 -1.90 -2.39 -14.86
C ALA A 34 -2.28 -3.73 -14.21
N MET A 35 -1.64 -4.84 -14.61
CA MET A 35 -1.83 -6.14 -13.95
C MET A 35 -1.30 -6.15 -12.52
N GLN A 36 -0.13 -5.54 -12.27
CA GLN A 36 0.45 -5.43 -10.94
C GLN A 36 -0.45 -4.57 -10.03
N GLU A 37 -0.88 -3.39 -10.50
CA GLU A 37 -1.81 -2.54 -9.77
C GLU A 37 -3.14 -3.24 -9.49
N TYR A 38 -3.67 -4.00 -10.46
CA TYR A 38 -4.88 -4.78 -10.25
C TYR A 38 -4.65 -5.86 -9.18
N ILE A 39 -3.55 -6.61 -9.25
CA ILE A 39 -3.22 -7.62 -8.24
C ILE A 39 -3.04 -6.96 -6.87
N GLU A 40 -2.29 -5.87 -6.76
CA GLU A 40 -2.04 -5.14 -5.50
C GLU A 40 -3.34 -4.61 -4.90
N ARG A 41 -4.23 -4.05 -5.73
CA ARG A 41 -5.55 -3.58 -5.31
C ARG A 41 -6.42 -4.69 -4.73
N HIS A 42 -6.21 -5.94 -5.13
CA HIS A 42 -7.03 -7.09 -4.74
C HIS A 42 -6.29 -8.10 -3.84
N THR A 43 -5.00 -7.92 -3.61
CA THR A 43 -4.20 -8.73 -2.67
C THR A 43 -4.51 -8.23 -1.28
N ARG A 44 -5.20 -9.04 -0.48
CA ARG A 44 -5.44 -8.70 0.93
C ARG A 44 -4.18 -9.06 1.70
N LEU A 45 -3.85 -8.27 2.72
CA LEU A 45 -2.86 -8.67 3.73
C LEU A 45 -3.12 -10.08 4.28
N GLU A 46 -4.38 -10.52 4.29
CA GLU A 46 -4.83 -11.85 4.73
C GLU A 46 -4.24 -12.98 3.89
N ASP A 47 -3.95 -12.76 2.60
CA ASP A 47 -3.42 -13.76 1.68
C ASP A 47 -1.89 -13.86 1.72
N VAL A 48 -1.24 -12.99 2.51
CA VAL A 48 0.22 -12.95 2.65
C VAL A 48 0.67 -13.76 3.87
N GLU A 49 1.58 -14.72 3.65
CA GLU A 49 2.13 -15.59 4.68
C GLU A 49 3.65 -15.46 4.82
N GLY A 50 4.19 -15.87 5.97
CA GLY A 50 5.62 -15.87 6.26
C GLY A 50 6.18 -14.49 6.61
N GLU A 51 7.50 -14.31 6.43
CA GLU A 51 8.16 -13.01 6.60
C GLU A 51 7.88 -12.07 5.42
N VAL A 52 7.54 -10.83 5.74
CA VAL A 52 7.19 -9.76 4.80
C VAL A 52 8.00 -8.51 5.05
N VAL A 53 8.15 -7.71 4.00
CA VAL A 53 8.61 -6.31 4.07
C VAL A 53 7.49 -5.46 3.51
N VAL A 54 6.97 -4.53 4.31
CA VAL A 54 5.74 -3.77 4.01
C VAL A 54 5.93 -2.32 4.42
N ILE A 55 5.41 -1.41 3.61
CA ILE A 55 5.18 -0.02 3.95
C ILE A 55 3.70 0.12 4.31
N ILE A 56 3.42 0.64 5.50
CA ILE A 56 2.08 1.07 5.92
C ILE A 56 2.07 2.59 5.88
N ALA A 57 1.25 3.19 5.02
CA ALA A 57 1.07 4.63 4.94
C ALA A 57 -0.35 4.99 5.39
N PHE A 58 -0.49 5.91 6.33
CA PHE A 58 -1.79 6.32 6.84
C PHE A 58 -1.84 7.80 7.22
N ASP A 59 -3.05 8.34 7.23
CA ASP A 59 -3.33 9.70 7.68
C ASP A 59 -4.18 9.68 8.95
N TYR A 60 -3.99 10.68 9.82
CA TYR A 60 -4.77 10.83 11.04
C TYR A 60 -4.88 12.29 11.51
N GLU A 61 -5.95 12.61 12.23
CA GLU A 61 -6.14 13.91 12.87
C GLU A 61 -5.31 13.97 14.17
N HIS A 62 -4.37 14.91 14.25
CA HIS A 62 -3.27 14.89 15.23
C HIS A 62 -3.74 14.95 16.68
N GLU A 63 -4.53 15.97 17.03
CA GLU A 63 -4.94 16.22 18.42
C GLU A 63 -5.85 15.13 18.98
N ALA A 64 -6.55 14.40 18.11
CA ALA A 64 -7.53 13.40 18.52
C ALA A 64 -6.91 12.08 18.99
N VAL A 65 -5.74 11.67 18.47
CA VAL A 65 -5.31 10.26 18.58
C VAL A 65 -3.80 10.00 18.63
N ILE A 66 -2.95 11.04 18.61
CA ILE A 66 -1.50 10.84 18.47
C ILE A 66 -0.89 9.94 19.56
N GLU A 67 -1.27 10.12 20.83
CA GLU A 67 -0.71 9.34 21.94
C GLU A 67 -1.05 7.85 21.79
N ASP A 68 -2.29 7.55 21.41
CA ASP A 68 -2.74 6.17 21.19
C ASP A 68 -2.08 5.52 19.98
N ILE A 69 -1.88 6.28 18.89
CA ILE A 69 -1.13 5.81 17.72
C ILE A 69 0.30 5.48 18.10
N HIS A 70 1.01 6.37 18.81
CA HIS A 70 2.37 6.09 19.26
C HIS A 70 2.41 4.89 20.21
N ASN A 71 1.45 4.76 21.13
CA ASN A 71 1.36 3.60 22.02
C ASN A 71 1.20 2.29 21.24
N VAL A 72 0.35 2.27 20.20
CA VAL A 72 0.26 1.14 19.28
C VAL A 72 1.60 0.91 18.60
N GLN A 73 2.22 1.91 17.97
CA GLN A 73 3.51 1.73 17.31
C GLN A 73 4.59 1.15 18.24
N HIS A 74 4.67 1.62 19.48
CA HIS A 74 5.61 1.08 20.47
C HIS A 74 5.36 -0.40 20.80
N GLN A 75 4.10 -0.86 20.78
CA GLN A 75 3.77 -2.28 20.96
C GLN A 75 4.20 -3.14 19.76
N TYR A 76 4.39 -2.55 18.58
CA TYR A 76 4.81 -3.23 17.35
C TYR A 76 6.22 -2.82 16.90
N GLN A 77 7.04 -2.25 17.81
CA GLN A 77 8.42 -1.86 17.52
C GLN A 77 9.31 -3.04 17.09
N ASP A 78 8.88 -4.27 17.37
CA ASP A 78 9.53 -5.51 16.91
C ASP A 78 9.46 -5.70 15.39
N VAL A 79 8.44 -5.13 14.73
CA VAL A 79 8.25 -5.20 13.27
C VAL A 79 8.41 -3.85 12.57
N ILE A 80 8.33 -2.72 13.27
CA ILE A 80 8.55 -1.38 12.70
C ILE A 80 10.05 -1.08 12.70
N THR A 81 10.61 -0.94 11.50
CA THR A 81 12.04 -0.66 11.29
C THR A 81 12.35 0.83 11.14
N ALA A 82 11.41 1.62 10.65
CA ALA A 82 11.52 3.06 10.56
C ALA A 82 10.13 3.70 10.46
N THR A 83 10.04 4.95 10.91
CA THR A 83 8.85 5.77 10.84
C THR A 83 9.22 7.11 10.17
N ASN A 84 8.39 7.58 9.24
CA ASN A 84 8.46 8.93 8.72
C ASN A 84 7.12 9.62 8.91
N HIS A 85 7.16 10.89 9.33
CA HIS A 85 5.99 11.63 9.75
C HIS A 85 6.03 13.06 9.21
N ILE A 86 4.91 13.53 8.69
CA ILE A 86 4.74 14.89 8.16
C ILE A 86 3.46 15.49 8.74
N HIS A 87 3.54 16.75 9.18
CA HIS A 87 2.38 17.54 9.59
C HIS A 87 1.83 18.36 8.42
N GLU A 88 0.52 18.35 8.24
CA GLU A 88 -0.23 19.15 7.26
C GLU A 88 -1.52 19.69 7.93
N GLY A 89 -1.43 20.90 8.49
CA GLY A 89 -2.53 21.46 9.28
C GLY A 89 -2.83 20.61 10.52
N GLU A 90 -4.10 20.23 10.67
CA GLU A 90 -4.57 19.32 11.75
C GLU A 90 -4.30 17.85 11.45
N TRP A 91 -3.86 17.52 10.24
CA TRP A 91 -3.60 16.16 9.80
C TRP A 91 -2.12 15.81 9.86
N CYS A 92 -1.88 14.54 10.08
CA CYS A 92 -0.57 13.93 9.98
C CYS A 92 -0.60 12.87 8.89
N LEU A 93 0.44 12.81 8.07
CA LEU A 93 0.69 11.70 7.16
C LEU A 93 1.91 10.95 7.68
N GLU A 94 1.73 9.66 7.96
CA GLU A 94 2.76 8.82 8.54
C GLU A 94 3.00 7.58 7.69
N THR A 95 4.26 7.15 7.65
CA THR A 95 4.70 5.96 6.94
C THR A 95 5.55 5.09 7.87
N LEU A 96 5.11 3.86 8.07
CA LEU A 96 5.84 2.82 8.81
C LEU A 96 6.49 1.86 7.83
N PHE A 97 7.80 1.73 7.90
CA PHE A 97 8.55 0.69 7.21
C PHE A 97 8.63 -0.53 8.12
N CYS A 98 7.99 -1.63 7.72
CA CYS A 98 7.84 -2.82 8.52
C CYS A 98 8.59 -4.03 7.92
N ARG A 99 9.19 -4.84 8.78
CA ARG A 99 9.73 -6.17 8.44
C ARG A 99 9.40 -7.15 9.55
N GLY A 100 8.74 -8.25 9.23
CA GLY A 100 8.39 -9.27 10.22
C GLY A 100 7.39 -10.30 9.69
N ILE A 101 6.80 -11.08 10.60
CA ILE A 101 5.77 -12.07 10.24
C ILE A 101 4.50 -11.35 9.76
N ALA A 102 3.93 -11.81 8.65
CA ALA A 102 2.75 -11.22 8.01
C ALA A 102 1.58 -11.01 8.98
N GLY A 103 1.34 -11.99 9.87
CA GLY A 103 0.30 -11.87 10.91
C GLY A 103 0.50 -10.69 11.86
N ARG A 104 1.75 -10.41 12.27
CA ARG A 104 2.08 -9.30 13.18
C ARG A 104 1.93 -7.94 12.51
N VAL A 105 2.38 -7.83 11.26
CA VAL A 105 2.20 -6.60 10.44
C VAL A 105 0.72 -6.35 10.14
N ARG A 106 -0.06 -7.42 9.91
CA ARG A 106 -1.51 -7.35 9.71
C ARG A 106 -2.24 -6.89 10.98
N GLU A 107 -1.86 -7.40 12.14
CA GLU A 107 -2.40 -6.96 13.43
C GLU A 107 -2.17 -5.47 13.68
N LEU A 108 -0.93 -4.98 13.46
CA LEU A 108 -0.61 -3.54 13.49
C LEU A 108 -1.51 -2.74 12.54
N THR A 109 -1.66 -3.22 11.30
CA THR A 109 -2.50 -2.56 10.30
C THR A 109 -3.95 -2.44 10.75
N TYR A 110 -4.51 -3.50 11.35
CA TYR A 110 -5.88 -3.48 11.87
C TYR A 110 -6.02 -2.54 13.06
N ARG A 111 -5.06 -2.53 13.99
CA ARG A 111 -5.04 -1.59 15.11
C ARG A 111 -5.04 -0.14 14.64
N LEU A 112 -4.27 0.19 13.59
CA LEU A 112 -4.25 1.53 13.01
C LEU A 112 -5.59 1.90 12.33
N ARG A 113 -6.26 0.94 11.69
CA ARG A 113 -7.59 1.16 11.06
C ARG A 113 -8.73 1.32 12.06
N ASP A 114 -8.53 0.90 13.31
CA ASP A 114 -9.58 0.89 14.35
C ASP A 114 -9.75 2.26 15.03
N PHE A 115 -8.84 3.20 14.77
CA PHE A 115 -8.95 4.56 15.26
C PHE A 115 -9.91 5.38 14.38
N ASP A 116 -10.95 5.96 15.00
CA ASP A 116 -11.92 6.83 14.30
C ASP A 116 -11.25 8.04 13.61
N ALA A 117 -10.15 8.53 14.18
CA ALA A 117 -9.38 9.66 13.66
C ALA A 117 -8.41 9.28 12.53
N VAL A 118 -8.31 8.00 12.15
CA VAL A 118 -7.53 7.53 10.99
C VAL A 118 -8.46 7.41 9.79
N ASN A 119 -8.26 8.22 8.76
CA ASN A 119 -9.15 8.25 7.61
C ASN A 119 -8.76 7.19 6.56
N ARG A 120 -7.46 6.98 6.32
CA ARG A 120 -7.00 6.01 5.32
C ARG A 120 -5.75 5.28 5.75
N VAL A 121 -5.73 3.96 5.49
CA VAL A 121 -4.53 3.12 5.60
C VAL A 121 -4.26 2.42 4.26
N LYS A 122 -3.07 2.63 3.71
CA LYS A 122 -2.56 2.00 2.49
C LYS A 122 -1.37 1.13 2.81
N LEU A 123 -1.23 0.05 2.04
CA LEU A 123 -0.12 -0.88 2.18
C LEU A 123 0.55 -1.09 0.84
N LEU A 124 1.87 -1.12 0.88
CA LEU A 124 2.71 -1.57 -0.22
C LEU A 124 3.63 -2.64 0.32
N HIS A 125 3.60 -3.85 -0.23
CA HIS A 125 4.45 -4.94 0.21
C HIS A 125 5.46 -5.29 -0.87
N LEU A 126 6.66 -5.71 -0.46
CA LEU A 126 7.69 -6.17 -1.39
C LEU A 126 7.27 -7.53 -1.97
N ALA A 127 6.83 -7.56 -3.22
CA ALA A 127 6.55 -8.80 -3.93
C ALA A 127 7.84 -9.61 -4.13
N LYS A 128 7.86 -10.86 -3.62
CA LYS A 128 8.95 -11.80 -3.95
C LYS A 128 8.89 -12.11 -5.45
N ARG A 129 10.02 -11.98 -6.14
CA ARG A 129 10.19 -12.42 -7.54
C ARG A 129 10.34 -13.93 -7.61
#